data_AF-A0A6I5EE95-F1
#
_entry.id   AF-A0A6I5EE95-F1
#
_cell.length_a   1.000
_cell.length_b   1.000
_cell.length_c   1.000
_cell.angle_alpha   90.00
_cell.angle_beta   90.00
_cell.angle_gamma   90.00
#
_symmetry.space_group_name_H-M   'P 1'
#
loop_
_entity.id
_entity.type
_entity.pdbx_description
1 polymer ?
#
loop_
_entity_poly.entity_id
_entity_poly.type
_entity_poly.pdbx_seq_one_letter_code
_entity_poly.pdbx_strand_id
1 'polypeptide(L)'
;MTALDLSSPVAVVGTGTMGQGIAQVALVAGHPVRLYDAVPGRAQEAADAIGARLDRLVEKDRLAAADRDAARARLRPAADLADLADCFLVVEAVLERLDVKQQLLRELEDVVEDDCLLATNTSSLSVTAIGGALRNPGRFVGLHFFNPAPLLPLVEVVSGFATDVTSATRAYETARAWGKTPVACADTPGFIVNRIARPFYAEAFAVYEAQAADPATIDAILRESGGFRMGAFELTDLIGQDVNESVTHSVWQAFFQDVRFTPSLAQRRLVESGRHGRKTGQGWYDYGEAAERPEPHTAEKAQAPAYVVVEGDLGPASELLALIREAGIQIREDEEDHGTRLVLPSGGQLVLADGQTSVEFRDVVYFDLALDYRRATRIALSASQDTAPATVAEATGLFQALGKDVSVIGDVPGMIVARTVARIVDLAHDAVAKGVATEEDIDTAMRLGVNYPLGPFEWCRRLGRVWAHDLLEELSLREPSGRYAPSLALYRHGHAADKREGTS
;
A
#
# COMPACT_ATOMS: atom_id res chain seq x y z
N MET A 1 -2.95 -28.01 13.87
CA MET A 1 -2.21 -28.57 12.71
C MET A 1 -0.93 -27.77 12.57
N THR A 2 0.18 -28.45 12.28
CA THR A 2 1.52 -27.85 12.27
C THR A 2 1.95 -27.51 10.84
N ALA A 3 2.99 -26.69 10.72
CA ALA A 3 3.72 -26.49 9.48
C ALA A 3 4.16 -27.82 8.84
N LEU A 4 4.50 -27.79 7.55
CA LEU A 4 5.15 -28.93 6.88
C LEU A 4 6.45 -29.30 7.58
N ASP A 5 6.75 -30.60 7.63
CA ASP A 5 8.03 -31.08 8.13
C ASP A 5 9.16 -30.65 7.18
N LEU A 6 10.34 -30.34 7.72
CA LEU A 6 11.47 -29.88 6.90
C LEU A 6 12.00 -30.97 5.96
N SER A 7 11.69 -32.24 6.20
CA SER A 7 11.99 -33.33 5.27
C SER A 7 11.01 -33.43 4.10
N SER A 8 9.83 -32.79 4.19
CA SER A 8 8.82 -32.78 3.13
C SER A 8 9.30 -31.96 1.91
N PRO A 9 9.38 -32.56 0.71
CA PRO A 9 9.76 -31.83 -0.49
C PRO A 9 8.72 -30.78 -0.90
N VAL A 10 9.22 -29.62 -1.34
CA VAL A 10 8.43 -28.50 -1.87
C VAL A 10 8.75 -28.32 -3.35
N ALA A 11 7.74 -28.31 -4.20
CA ALA A 11 7.88 -27.96 -5.60
C ALA A 11 7.57 -26.48 -5.82
N VAL A 12 8.35 -25.83 -6.69
CA VAL A 12 8.02 -24.51 -7.25
C VAL A 12 7.96 -24.63 -8.76
N VAL A 13 6.81 -24.28 -9.32
CA VAL A 13 6.51 -24.41 -10.75
C VAL A 13 6.49 -23.04 -11.40
N GLY A 14 7.38 -22.82 -12.37
CA GLY A 14 7.66 -21.53 -12.97
C GLY A 14 8.93 -20.93 -12.40
N THR A 15 9.91 -20.67 -13.26
CA THR A 15 11.28 -20.31 -12.85
C THR A 15 11.64 -18.85 -13.11
N GLY A 16 10.63 -17.98 -13.23
CA GLY A 16 10.80 -16.53 -13.26
C GLY A 16 11.29 -15.97 -11.91
N THR A 17 11.35 -14.64 -11.81
CA THR A 17 11.86 -13.93 -10.63
C THR A 17 11.19 -14.37 -9.33
N MET A 18 9.85 -14.47 -9.32
CA MET A 18 9.10 -14.88 -8.13
C MET A 18 9.34 -16.35 -7.78
N GLY A 19 9.23 -17.27 -8.74
CA GLY A 19 9.46 -18.69 -8.49
C GLY A 19 10.86 -18.98 -7.95
N GLN A 20 11.88 -18.33 -8.52
CA GLN A 20 13.25 -18.41 -7.99
C GLN A 20 13.36 -17.90 -6.55
N GLY A 21 12.68 -16.80 -6.22
CA GLY A 21 12.67 -16.23 -4.88
C GLY A 21 11.95 -17.13 -3.86
N ILE A 22 10.81 -17.69 -4.24
CA ILE A 22 10.02 -18.63 -3.40
C ILE A 22 10.81 -19.90 -3.15
N ALA A 23 11.44 -20.47 -4.19
CA ALA A 23 12.30 -21.63 -4.07
C ALA A 23 13.47 -21.37 -3.13
N GLN A 24 14.11 -20.20 -3.21
CA GLN A 24 15.16 -19.80 -2.28
C GLN A 24 14.64 -19.73 -0.83
N VAL A 25 13.44 -19.20 -0.59
CA VAL A 25 12.83 -19.13 0.75
C VAL A 25 12.65 -20.53 1.33
N ALA A 26 12.00 -21.44 0.59
CA ALA A 26 11.78 -22.82 1.03
C ALA A 26 13.11 -23.57 1.28
N LEU A 27 14.12 -23.33 0.44
CA LEU A 27 15.42 -23.99 0.51
C LEU A 27 16.22 -23.57 1.76
N VAL A 28 16.22 -22.27 2.06
CA VAL A 28 16.86 -21.69 3.25
C VAL A 28 16.12 -22.10 4.52
N ALA A 29 14.79 -22.25 4.47
CA ALA A 29 14.02 -22.79 5.58
C ALA A 29 14.36 -24.25 5.91
N GLY A 30 14.90 -25.01 4.94
CA GLY A 30 15.44 -26.36 5.17
C GLY A 30 14.84 -27.46 4.29
N HIS A 31 13.86 -27.15 3.44
CA HIS A 31 13.18 -28.15 2.62
C HIS A 31 14.05 -28.68 1.46
N PRO A 32 13.89 -29.96 1.06
CA PRO A 32 14.16 -30.39 -0.31
C PRO A 32 13.30 -29.59 -1.28
N VAL A 33 13.88 -29.00 -2.32
CA VAL A 33 13.15 -28.20 -3.30
C VAL A 33 13.25 -28.81 -4.68
N ARG A 34 12.10 -28.97 -5.34
CA ARG A 34 11.99 -29.31 -6.77
C ARG A 34 11.66 -28.05 -7.57
N LEU A 35 12.44 -27.77 -8.61
CA LEU A 35 12.18 -26.66 -9.53
C LEU A 35 11.72 -27.20 -10.87
N TYR A 36 10.57 -26.75 -11.36
CA TYR A 36 10.09 -27.15 -12.68
C TYR A 36 9.75 -25.94 -13.54
N ASP A 37 10.05 -26.05 -14.82
CA ASP A 37 9.62 -25.11 -15.87
C ASP A 37 9.28 -25.90 -17.13
N ALA A 38 8.25 -25.47 -17.86
CA ALA A 38 7.83 -26.13 -19.09
C ALA A 38 8.87 -25.98 -20.22
N VAL A 39 9.74 -24.96 -20.13
CA VAL A 39 10.81 -24.75 -21.11
C VAL A 39 12.06 -25.56 -20.71
N PRO A 40 12.52 -26.51 -21.55
CA PRO A 40 13.71 -27.32 -21.24
C PRO A 40 14.93 -26.46 -20.88
N GLY A 41 15.63 -26.85 -19.82
CA GLY A 41 16.84 -26.17 -19.33
C GLY A 41 16.59 -25.00 -18.38
N ARG A 42 15.40 -24.37 -18.39
CA ARG A 42 15.09 -23.23 -17.49
C ARG A 42 15.16 -23.58 -16.01
N ALA A 43 14.71 -24.79 -15.63
CA ALA A 43 14.84 -25.29 -14.26
C ALA A 43 16.30 -25.36 -13.79
N GLN A 44 17.21 -25.83 -14.65
CA GLN A 44 18.63 -25.90 -14.33
C GLN A 44 19.24 -24.49 -14.23
N GLU A 45 18.97 -23.61 -15.20
CA GLU A 45 19.43 -22.22 -15.18
C GLU A 45 18.98 -21.48 -13.89
N ALA A 46 17.75 -21.71 -13.47
CA ALA A 46 17.20 -21.14 -12.25
C ALA A 46 17.85 -21.71 -10.98
N ALA A 47 18.14 -23.01 -10.95
CA ALA A 47 18.86 -23.64 -9.85
C ALA A 47 20.27 -23.06 -9.69
N ASP A 48 20.98 -22.86 -10.81
CA ASP A 48 22.31 -22.25 -10.82
C ASP A 48 22.25 -20.79 -10.34
N ALA A 49 21.24 -20.02 -10.78
CA ALA A 49 21.02 -18.64 -10.35
C ALA A 49 20.70 -18.51 -8.85
N ILE A 50 19.88 -19.41 -8.29
CA ILE A 50 19.64 -19.48 -6.84
C ILE A 50 20.95 -19.79 -6.12
N GLY A 51 21.70 -20.76 -6.62
CA GLY A 51 23.03 -21.08 -6.10
C GLY A 51 23.93 -19.86 -6.02
N ALA A 52 24.10 -19.12 -7.12
CA ALA A 52 24.92 -17.92 -7.17
C ALA A 52 24.43 -16.83 -6.19
N ARG A 53 23.11 -16.71 -5.97
CA ARG A 53 22.57 -15.80 -4.94
C ARG A 53 22.95 -16.24 -3.53
N LEU A 54 22.93 -17.54 -3.23
CA LEU A 54 23.37 -18.04 -1.93
C LEU A 54 24.86 -17.79 -1.70
N ASP A 55 25.70 -17.94 -2.72
CA ASP A 55 27.13 -17.61 -2.62
C ASP A 55 27.34 -16.15 -2.24
N ARG A 56 26.61 -15.22 -2.87
CA ARG A 56 26.63 -13.80 -2.52
C ARG A 56 26.15 -13.51 -1.10
N LEU A 57 25.30 -14.36 -0.51
CA LEU A 57 24.90 -14.21 0.89
C LEU A 57 26.04 -14.63 1.82
N VAL A 58 26.82 -15.66 1.45
CA VAL A 58 28.03 -16.07 2.20
C VAL A 58 29.09 -14.97 2.11
N GLU A 59 29.34 -14.41 0.92
CA GLU A 59 30.29 -13.31 0.72
C GLU A 59 29.95 -12.05 1.54
N LYS A 60 28.68 -11.88 1.90
CA LYS A 60 28.17 -10.76 2.72
C LYS A 60 28.00 -11.14 4.19
N ASP A 61 28.49 -12.29 4.63
CA ASP A 61 28.33 -12.82 5.99
C ASP A 61 26.87 -12.93 6.46
N ARG A 62 25.93 -13.13 5.52
CA ARG A 62 24.49 -13.27 5.78
C ARG A 62 24.03 -14.74 5.80
N LEU A 63 24.91 -15.68 5.45
CA LEU A 63 24.66 -17.12 5.45
C LEU A 63 25.98 -17.85 5.68
N ALA A 64 26.01 -18.91 6.49
CA ALA A 64 27.24 -19.70 6.64
C ALA A 64 27.49 -20.56 5.40
N ALA A 65 28.77 -20.81 5.07
CA ALA A 65 29.14 -21.65 3.92
C ALA A 65 28.55 -23.07 4.00
N ALA A 66 28.51 -23.65 5.20
CA ALA A 66 27.91 -24.96 5.44
C ALA A 66 26.39 -24.97 5.17
N ASP A 67 25.67 -23.91 5.57
CA ASP A 67 24.23 -23.79 5.31
C ASP A 67 23.95 -23.61 3.81
N ARG A 68 24.82 -22.87 3.10
CA ARG A 68 24.79 -22.74 1.64
C ARG A 68 24.99 -24.09 0.96
N ASP A 69 25.99 -24.87 1.38
CA ASP A 69 26.28 -26.19 0.80
C ASP A 69 25.11 -27.17 1.04
N ALA A 70 24.56 -27.17 2.26
CA ALA A 70 23.39 -27.97 2.60
C ALA A 70 22.14 -27.57 1.82
N ALA A 71 21.90 -26.27 1.64
CA ALA A 71 20.83 -25.75 0.80
C ALA A 71 21.00 -26.20 -0.66
N ARG A 72 22.18 -26.05 -1.26
CA ARG A 72 22.43 -26.49 -2.64
C ARG A 72 22.18 -27.98 -2.84
N ALA A 73 22.59 -28.83 -1.89
CA ALA A 73 22.37 -30.28 -1.97
C ALA A 73 20.88 -30.69 -1.97
N ARG A 74 19.99 -29.82 -1.45
CA ARG A 74 18.54 -30.02 -1.40
C ARG A 74 17.80 -29.49 -2.64
N LEU A 75 18.45 -28.69 -3.48
CA LEU A 75 17.85 -28.10 -4.66
C LEU A 75 17.99 -29.02 -5.88
N ARG A 76 16.87 -29.44 -6.46
CA ARG A 76 16.85 -30.34 -7.62
C ARG A 76 15.98 -29.77 -8.73
N PRO A 77 16.53 -29.49 -9.92
CA PRO A 77 15.71 -29.22 -11.09
C PRO A 77 15.03 -30.51 -11.54
N ALA A 78 13.72 -30.43 -11.77
CA ALA A 78 12.88 -31.48 -12.34
C ALA A 78 12.85 -31.35 -13.87
N ALA A 79 12.90 -32.47 -14.57
CA ALA A 79 12.79 -32.51 -16.02
C ALA A 79 11.32 -32.53 -16.45
N ASP A 80 10.49 -33.25 -15.71
CA ASP A 80 9.08 -33.48 -16.01
C ASP A 80 8.21 -33.26 -14.77
N LEU A 81 6.90 -33.02 -14.97
CA LEU A 81 5.95 -32.89 -13.86
C LEU A 81 5.93 -34.13 -12.97
N ALA A 82 6.14 -35.33 -13.53
CA ALA A 82 6.19 -36.59 -12.80
C ALA A 82 7.27 -36.63 -11.70
N ASP A 83 8.34 -35.84 -11.84
CA ASP A 83 9.40 -35.71 -10.82
C ASP A 83 8.93 -34.97 -9.55
N LEU A 84 7.71 -34.44 -9.55
CA LEU A 84 7.09 -33.72 -8.44
C LEU A 84 6.15 -34.59 -7.59
N ALA A 85 5.96 -35.88 -7.95
CA ALA A 85 4.99 -36.77 -7.31
C ALA A 85 5.20 -36.95 -5.79
N ASP A 86 6.44 -36.82 -5.30
CA ASP A 86 6.82 -36.94 -3.88
C ASP A 86 6.67 -35.63 -3.07
N CYS A 87 6.19 -34.55 -3.70
CA CYS A 87 6.07 -33.25 -3.06
C CYS A 87 4.82 -33.15 -2.18
N PHE A 88 4.95 -32.42 -1.07
CA PHE A 88 3.86 -32.16 -0.12
C PHE A 88 3.27 -30.75 -0.27
N LEU A 89 3.98 -29.87 -0.97
CA LEU A 89 3.51 -28.55 -1.35
C LEU A 89 4.01 -28.24 -2.75
N VAL A 90 3.11 -27.81 -3.62
CA VAL A 90 3.44 -27.21 -4.91
C VAL A 90 3.05 -25.74 -4.89
N VAL A 91 4.00 -24.84 -5.18
CA VAL A 91 3.73 -23.41 -5.36
C VAL A 91 3.86 -23.05 -6.83
N GLU A 92 2.73 -22.71 -7.45
CA GLU A 92 2.63 -22.26 -8.83
C GLU A 92 2.97 -20.76 -8.94
N ALA A 93 3.90 -20.42 -9.84
CA ALA A 93 4.36 -19.06 -10.14
C ALA A 93 4.67 -18.90 -11.64
N VAL A 94 3.78 -19.39 -12.50
CA VAL A 94 3.81 -19.27 -13.96
C VAL A 94 3.05 -18.03 -14.46
N LEU A 95 2.89 -17.92 -15.77
CA LEU A 95 2.20 -16.83 -16.45
C LEU A 95 0.82 -16.54 -15.83
N GLU A 96 0.51 -15.25 -15.66
CA GLU A 96 -0.72 -14.77 -15.04
C GLU A 96 -1.93 -14.88 -15.99
N ARG A 97 -2.30 -16.12 -16.32
CA ARG A 97 -3.42 -16.48 -17.20
C ARG A 97 -4.22 -17.63 -16.60
N LEU A 98 -5.53 -17.44 -16.46
CA LEU A 98 -6.42 -18.40 -15.81
C LEU A 98 -6.40 -19.77 -16.49
N ASP A 99 -6.49 -19.81 -17.82
CA ASP A 99 -6.50 -21.05 -18.60
C ASP A 99 -5.20 -21.85 -18.44
N VAL A 100 -4.06 -21.16 -18.47
CA VAL A 100 -2.74 -21.77 -18.25
C VAL A 100 -2.62 -22.36 -16.85
N LYS A 101 -3.02 -21.61 -15.82
CA LYS A 101 -2.95 -22.07 -14.42
C LYS A 101 -3.88 -23.25 -14.17
N GLN A 102 -5.12 -23.20 -14.67
CA GLN A 102 -6.09 -24.29 -14.51
C GLN A 102 -5.66 -25.56 -15.25
N GLN A 103 -5.03 -25.46 -16.42
CA GLN A 103 -4.49 -26.62 -17.10
C GLN A 103 -3.35 -27.25 -16.28
N LEU A 104 -2.36 -26.45 -15.92
CA LEU A 104 -1.19 -26.89 -15.17
C LEU A 104 -1.57 -27.54 -13.82
N LEU A 105 -2.49 -26.93 -13.07
CA LEU A 105 -2.88 -27.43 -11.75
C LEU A 105 -3.68 -28.75 -11.83
N ARG A 106 -4.42 -28.99 -12.91
CA ARG A 106 -5.04 -30.31 -13.16
C ARG A 106 -3.99 -31.37 -13.45
N GLU A 107 -3.01 -31.05 -14.30
CA GLU A 107 -1.90 -31.96 -14.60
C GLU A 107 -1.09 -32.29 -13.34
N LEU A 108 -0.85 -31.29 -12.47
CA LEU A 108 -0.20 -31.50 -11.17
C LEU A 108 -1.04 -32.37 -10.23
N GLU A 109 -2.36 -32.15 -10.17
CA GLU A 109 -3.27 -32.94 -9.33
C GLU A 109 -3.33 -34.42 -9.72
N ASP A 110 -3.10 -34.76 -10.99
CA ASP A 110 -2.99 -36.15 -11.44
C ASP A 110 -1.63 -36.79 -11.11
N VAL A 111 -0.62 -35.98 -10.72
CA VAL A 111 0.74 -36.44 -10.42
C VAL A 111 1.00 -36.53 -8.92
N VAL A 112 0.58 -35.53 -8.14
CA VAL A 112 0.86 -35.47 -6.70
C VAL A 112 -0.19 -36.19 -5.88
N GLU A 113 0.23 -36.77 -4.75
CA GLU A 113 -0.65 -37.44 -3.79
C GLU A 113 -1.78 -36.54 -3.30
N ASP A 114 -2.94 -37.10 -2.94
CA ASP A 114 -4.15 -36.36 -2.51
C ASP A 114 -3.95 -35.46 -1.29
N ASP A 115 -2.96 -35.73 -0.43
CA ASP A 115 -2.60 -34.88 0.72
C ASP A 115 -1.64 -33.72 0.36
N CYS A 116 -1.08 -33.68 -0.85
CA CYS A 116 -0.23 -32.57 -1.27
C CYS A 116 -1.04 -31.26 -1.29
N LEU A 117 -0.49 -30.22 -0.65
CA LEU A 117 -1.03 -28.87 -0.71
C LEU A 117 -0.72 -28.26 -2.09
N LEU A 118 -1.73 -27.71 -2.76
CA LEU A 118 -1.53 -26.97 -4.00
C LEU A 118 -1.68 -25.47 -3.71
N ALA A 119 -0.74 -24.67 -4.16
CA ALA A 119 -0.74 -23.24 -3.93
C ALA A 119 -0.44 -22.45 -5.20
N THR A 120 -0.93 -21.23 -5.28
CA THR A 120 -0.59 -20.27 -6.34
C THR A 120 -0.07 -18.96 -5.75
N ASN A 121 0.96 -18.39 -6.38
CA ASN A 121 1.47 -17.05 -6.11
C ASN A 121 0.76 -15.97 -6.93
N THR A 122 -0.40 -16.26 -7.53
CA THR A 122 -1.22 -15.27 -8.26
C THR A 122 -1.37 -13.97 -7.46
N SER A 123 -1.35 -12.84 -8.15
CA SER A 123 -1.50 -11.50 -7.56
C SER A 123 -2.82 -10.84 -7.93
N SER A 124 -3.51 -11.39 -8.93
CA SER A 124 -4.64 -10.75 -9.61
C SER A 124 -5.80 -11.68 -9.92
N LEU A 125 -5.54 -12.97 -10.17
CA LEU A 125 -6.58 -13.95 -10.47
C LEU A 125 -7.21 -14.50 -9.19
N SER A 126 -8.52 -14.75 -9.25
CA SER A 126 -9.28 -15.38 -8.17
C SER A 126 -8.77 -16.80 -7.89
N VAL A 127 -8.43 -17.06 -6.63
CA VAL A 127 -8.04 -18.39 -6.14
C VAL A 127 -9.21 -19.37 -6.31
N THR A 128 -10.44 -18.91 -6.11
CA THR A 128 -11.66 -19.69 -6.37
C THR A 128 -11.78 -20.09 -7.84
N ALA A 129 -11.55 -19.16 -8.76
CA ALA A 129 -11.62 -19.44 -10.19
C ALA A 129 -10.55 -20.45 -10.61
N ILE A 130 -9.31 -20.30 -10.11
CA ILE A 130 -8.23 -21.26 -10.41
C ILE A 130 -8.56 -22.64 -9.82
N GLY A 131 -8.94 -22.68 -8.54
CA GLY A 131 -9.26 -23.92 -7.84
C GLY A 131 -10.50 -24.65 -8.38
N GLY A 132 -11.41 -23.94 -9.04
CA GLY A 132 -12.63 -24.53 -9.64
C GLY A 132 -12.38 -25.55 -10.76
N ALA A 133 -11.14 -25.65 -11.27
CA ALA A 133 -10.75 -26.69 -12.22
C ALA A 133 -10.26 -27.98 -11.56
N LEU A 134 -10.03 -27.99 -10.24
CA LEU A 134 -9.50 -29.12 -9.49
C LEU A 134 -10.60 -30.10 -9.07
N ARG A 135 -10.24 -31.38 -9.00
CA ARG A 135 -11.02 -32.48 -8.42
C ARG A 135 -11.12 -32.34 -6.90
N ASN A 136 -10.02 -31.95 -6.24
CA ASN A 136 -9.91 -31.80 -4.79
C ASN A 136 -9.59 -30.34 -4.40
N PRO A 137 -10.49 -29.37 -4.61
CA PRO A 137 -10.21 -27.95 -4.41
C PRO A 137 -9.99 -27.54 -2.93
N GLY A 138 -10.37 -28.39 -1.96
CA GLY A 138 -10.14 -28.18 -0.52
C GLY A 138 -8.69 -28.00 -0.11
N ARG A 139 -7.75 -28.59 -0.87
CA ARG A 139 -6.30 -28.48 -0.65
C ARG A 139 -5.63 -27.36 -1.46
N PHE A 140 -6.41 -26.50 -2.10
CA PHE A 140 -5.89 -25.41 -2.90
C PHE A 140 -5.96 -24.07 -2.15
N VAL A 141 -4.86 -23.32 -2.15
CA VAL A 141 -4.72 -22.03 -1.46
C VAL A 141 -4.01 -21.00 -2.33
N GLY A 142 -4.24 -19.72 -2.10
CA GLY A 142 -3.29 -18.69 -2.52
C GLY A 142 -2.18 -18.57 -1.48
N LEU A 143 -0.94 -18.49 -1.95
CA LEU A 143 0.24 -18.25 -1.13
C LEU A 143 1.05 -17.14 -1.79
N HIS A 144 0.60 -15.90 -1.61
CA HIS A 144 1.07 -14.74 -2.35
C HIS A 144 2.24 -14.07 -1.64
N PHE A 145 3.42 -14.22 -2.23
CA PHE A 145 4.67 -13.57 -1.81
C PHE A 145 4.85 -12.23 -2.54
N PHE A 146 5.55 -11.30 -1.89
CA PHE A 146 5.85 -9.99 -2.46
C PHE A 146 7.27 -9.91 -3.01
N ASN A 147 7.47 -9.20 -4.13
CA ASN A 147 8.77 -9.08 -4.78
C ASN A 147 9.69 -8.06 -4.09
N PRO A 148 10.95 -8.40 -3.71
CA PRO A 148 11.59 -9.71 -3.80
C PRO A 148 11.23 -10.67 -2.65
N ALA A 149 10.79 -11.88 -2.99
CA ALA A 149 10.29 -12.88 -2.04
C ALA A 149 11.26 -13.21 -0.89
N PRO A 150 12.59 -13.33 -1.07
CA PRO A 150 13.51 -13.56 0.06
C PRO A 150 13.63 -12.39 1.03
N LEU A 151 13.36 -11.15 0.60
CA LEU A 151 13.57 -9.94 1.39
C LEU A 151 12.30 -9.44 2.07
N LEU A 152 11.15 -9.51 1.39
CA LEU A 152 9.91 -9.03 1.97
C LEU A 152 9.34 -10.07 2.96
N PRO A 153 8.93 -9.63 4.17
CA PRO A 153 8.50 -10.55 5.21
C PRO A 153 7.04 -11.02 5.04
N LEU A 154 6.19 -10.26 4.34
CA LEU A 154 4.77 -10.55 4.21
C LEU A 154 4.48 -11.70 3.25
N VAL A 155 3.50 -12.53 3.59
CA VAL A 155 2.83 -13.47 2.69
C VAL A 155 1.32 -13.40 2.93
N GLU A 156 0.51 -13.25 1.89
CA GLU A 156 -0.94 -13.37 2.00
C GLU A 156 -1.34 -14.83 1.77
N VAL A 157 -1.99 -15.44 2.76
CA VAL A 157 -2.59 -16.77 2.67
C VAL A 157 -4.06 -16.61 2.31
N VAL A 158 -4.37 -16.88 1.05
CA VAL A 158 -5.67 -16.58 0.46
C VAL A 158 -6.54 -17.83 0.41
N SER A 159 -7.69 -17.79 1.06
CA SER A 159 -8.69 -18.87 1.02
C SER A 159 -9.68 -18.62 -0.13
N GLY A 160 -9.67 -19.51 -1.12
CA GLY A 160 -10.75 -19.60 -2.09
C GLY A 160 -12.03 -20.13 -1.46
N PHE A 161 -13.15 -20.07 -2.19
CA PHE A 161 -14.46 -20.48 -1.68
C PHE A 161 -14.51 -21.94 -1.19
N ALA A 162 -13.76 -22.82 -1.85
CA ALA A 162 -13.72 -24.25 -1.54
C ALA A 162 -12.52 -24.65 -0.66
N THR A 163 -11.63 -23.72 -0.30
CA THR A 163 -10.42 -24.01 0.47
C THR A 163 -10.77 -24.50 1.87
N ASP A 164 -10.21 -25.65 2.27
CA ASP A 164 -10.38 -26.15 3.63
C ASP A 164 -9.59 -25.29 4.61
N VAL A 165 -10.20 -25.00 5.76
CA VAL A 165 -9.56 -24.27 6.87
C VAL A 165 -8.24 -24.94 7.29
N THR A 166 -8.20 -26.28 7.23
CA THR A 166 -7.01 -27.08 7.57
C THR A 166 -5.86 -26.83 6.59
N SER A 167 -6.16 -26.75 5.29
CA SER A 167 -5.21 -26.44 4.22
C SER A 167 -4.66 -25.02 4.35
N ALA A 168 -5.55 -24.04 4.55
CA ALA A 168 -5.14 -22.65 4.80
C ALA A 168 -4.28 -22.51 6.07
N THR A 169 -4.64 -23.22 7.16
CA THR A 169 -3.84 -23.24 8.39
C THR A 169 -2.46 -23.86 8.17
N ARG A 170 -2.37 -24.97 7.42
CA ARG A 170 -1.09 -25.61 7.09
C ARG A 170 -0.20 -24.67 6.25
N ALA A 171 -0.78 -23.97 5.28
CA ALA A 171 -0.08 -22.96 4.49
C ALA A 171 0.44 -21.80 5.34
N TYR A 172 -0.41 -21.29 6.24
CA TYR A 172 -0.09 -20.22 7.18
C TYR A 172 1.07 -20.59 8.09
N GLU A 173 0.98 -21.72 8.81
CA GLU A 173 2.05 -22.14 9.72
C GLU A 173 3.35 -22.47 8.96
N THR A 174 3.25 -22.97 7.72
CA THR A 174 4.42 -23.21 6.86
C THR A 174 5.12 -21.91 6.49
N ALA A 175 4.39 -20.89 6.02
CA ALA A 175 4.97 -19.58 5.72
C ALA A 175 5.61 -18.95 6.97
N ARG A 176 4.95 -19.04 8.12
CA ARG A 176 5.49 -18.59 9.41
C ARG A 176 6.79 -19.31 9.77
N ALA A 177 6.84 -20.64 9.62
CA ALA A 177 8.04 -21.44 9.87
C ALA A 177 9.20 -21.07 8.92
N TRP A 178 8.91 -20.56 7.73
CA TRP A 178 9.90 -20.03 6.79
C TRP A 178 10.40 -18.62 7.15
N GLY A 179 10.06 -18.09 8.34
CA GLY A 179 10.45 -16.77 8.80
C GLY A 179 9.67 -15.63 8.13
N LYS A 180 8.51 -15.94 7.55
CA LYS A 180 7.57 -14.93 7.02
C LYS A 180 6.56 -14.52 8.09
N THR A 181 5.90 -13.40 7.84
CA THR A 181 4.73 -12.95 8.58
C THR A 181 3.50 -13.18 7.69
N PRO A 182 2.84 -14.33 7.80
CA PRO A 182 1.63 -14.58 7.02
C PRO A 182 0.44 -13.79 7.59
N VAL A 183 -0.43 -13.34 6.69
CA VAL A 183 -1.75 -12.78 7.00
C VAL A 183 -2.81 -13.60 6.27
N ALA A 184 -3.95 -13.83 6.92
CA ALA A 184 -5.03 -14.61 6.32
C ALA A 184 -6.05 -13.69 5.62
N CYS A 185 -6.47 -14.05 4.40
CA CYS A 185 -7.56 -13.34 3.76
C CYS A 185 -8.45 -14.22 2.88
N ALA A 186 -9.68 -13.76 2.65
CA ALA A 186 -10.58 -14.34 1.66
C ALA A 186 -10.18 -13.94 0.24
N ASP A 187 -10.51 -14.79 -0.73
CA ASP A 187 -10.35 -14.55 -2.15
C ASP A 187 -11.29 -13.43 -2.65
N THR A 188 -10.82 -12.19 -2.54
CA THR A 188 -11.45 -11.01 -3.12
C THR A 188 -10.45 -10.27 -4.01
N PRO A 189 -10.89 -9.50 -5.02
CA PRO A 189 -9.98 -8.88 -5.96
C PRO A 189 -8.93 -7.99 -5.26
N GLY A 190 -7.65 -8.25 -5.54
CA GLY A 190 -6.53 -7.54 -4.95
C GLY A 190 -6.22 -7.90 -3.49
N PHE A 191 -6.84 -8.95 -2.95
CA PHE A 191 -6.61 -9.47 -1.59
C PHE A 191 -6.66 -8.36 -0.52
N ILE A 192 -5.58 -8.17 0.26
CA ILE A 192 -5.45 -7.05 1.17
C ILE A 192 -4.63 -5.94 0.52
N VAL A 193 -3.35 -6.21 0.23
CA VAL A 193 -2.37 -5.17 -0.10
C VAL A 193 -2.71 -4.46 -1.40
N ASN A 194 -2.97 -5.22 -2.48
CA ASN A 194 -3.22 -4.61 -3.79
C ASN A 194 -4.50 -3.80 -3.80
N ARG A 195 -5.53 -4.24 -3.06
CA ARG A 195 -6.80 -3.53 -2.88
C ARG A 195 -6.63 -2.24 -2.09
N ILE A 196 -6.05 -2.30 -0.88
CA ILE A 196 -6.00 -1.18 0.06
C ILE A 196 -4.91 -0.16 -0.34
N ALA A 197 -3.89 -0.57 -1.11
CA ALA A 197 -2.89 0.36 -1.63
C ALA A 197 -3.37 1.21 -2.81
N ARG A 198 -4.48 0.88 -3.49
CA ARG A 198 -4.91 1.61 -4.69
C ARG A 198 -5.07 3.12 -4.48
N PRO A 199 -5.70 3.61 -3.39
CA PRO A 199 -5.87 5.05 -3.19
C PRO A 199 -4.56 5.81 -3.08
N PHE A 200 -3.47 5.20 -2.60
CA PHE A 200 -2.18 5.87 -2.49
C PHE A 200 -1.70 6.43 -3.83
N TYR A 201 -1.85 5.65 -4.91
CA TYR A 201 -1.54 6.10 -6.27
C TYR A 201 -2.64 6.97 -6.83
N ALA A 202 -3.89 6.52 -6.68
CA ALA A 202 -5.03 7.12 -7.35
C ALA A 202 -5.33 8.55 -6.88
N GLU A 203 -5.12 8.85 -5.60
CA GLU A 203 -5.32 10.19 -5.04
C GLU A 203 -4.20 11.16 -5.46
N ALA A 204 -2.94 10.70 -5.48
CA ALA A 204 -1.82 11.49 -5.99
C ALA A 204 -2.04 11.87 -7.47
N PHE A 205 -2.50 10.92 -8.30
CA PHE A 205 -2.83 11.19 -9.69
C PHE A 205 -4.03 12.13 -9.85
N ALA A 206 -5.05 12.03 -8.99
CA ALA A 206 -6.19 12.94 -9.01
C ALA A 206 -5.78 14.39 -8.70
N VAL A 207 -4.92 14.61 -7.71
CA VAL A 207 -4.38 15.94 -7.38
C VAL A 207 -3.58 16.51 -8.56
N TYR A 208 -2.77 15.69 -9.22
CA TYR A 208 -2.02 16.10 -10.42
C TYR A 208 -2.94 16.42 -11.61
N GLU A 209 -3.96 15.58 -11.87
CA GLU A 209 -4.93 15.79 -12.95
C GLU A 209 -5.79 17.04 -12.71
N ALA A 210 -6.05 17.40 -11.44
CA ALA A 210 -6.66 18.66 -11.04
C ALA A 210 -5.71 19.87 -11.14
N GLN A 211 -4.46 19.66 -11.57
CA GLN A 211 -3.41 20.68 -11.68
C GLN A 211 -3.11 21.41 -10.37
N ALA A 212 -3.37 20.78 -9.23
CA ALA A 212 -3.14 21.41 -7.93
C ALA A 212 -1.65 21.42 -7.53
N ALA A 213 -0.88 20.41 -7.94
CA ALA A 213 0.55 20.34 -7.68
C ALA A 213 1.26 19.46 -8.73
N ASP A 214 2.54 19.73 -8.95
CA ASP A 214 3.40 18.89 -9.78
C ASP A 214 3.81 17.58 -9.04
N PRO A 215 4.28 16.55 -9.77
CA PRO A 215 4.66 15.28 -9.19
C PRO A 215 5.72 15.38 -8.08
N ALA A 216 6.75 16.23 -8.21
CA ALA A 216 7.81 16.34 -7.20
C ALA A 216 7.26 16.93 -5.89
N THR A 217 6.40 17.93 -5.98
CA THR A 217 5.71 18.51 -4.84
C THR A 217 4.81 17.48 -4.13
N ILE A 218 3.99 16.74 -4.88
CA ILE A 218 3.09 15.71 -4.30
C ILE A 218 3.90 14.62 -3.61
N ASP A 219 4.96 14.12 -4.25
CA ASP A 219 5.82 13.09 -3.68
C ASP A 219 6.56 13.57 -2.43
N ALA A 220 7.06 14.82 -2.42
CA ALA A 220 7.68 15.40 -1.24
C ALA A 220 6.69 15.48 -0.08
N ILE A 221 5.45 15.93 -0.31
CA ILE A 221 4.40 16.04 0.73
C ILE A 221 4.03 14.66 1.29
N LEU A 222 3.84 13.65 0.43
CA LEU A 222 3.55 12.28 0.87
C LEU A 222 4.69 11.71 1.75
N ARG A 223 5.96 12.00 1.43
CA ARG A 223 7.09 11.52 2.23
C ARG A 223 7.29 12.32 3.52
N GLU A 224 7.32 13.63 3.41
CA GLU A 224 7.83 14.55 4.44
C GLU A 224 6.73 15.01 5.42
N SER A 225 5.46 14.99 5.00
CA SER A 225 4.30 15.22 5.87
C SER A 225 3.57 13.89 6.17
N GLY A 226 3.35 13.10 5.12
CA GLY A 226 2.64 11.82 5.18
C GLY A 226 3.47 10.65 5.71
N GLY A 227 4.77 10.81 5.94
CA GLY A 227 5.64 9.77 6.52
C GLY A 227 5.83 8.52 5.65
N PHE A 228 5.34 8.51 4.41
CA PHE A 228 5.53 7.40 3.49
C PHE A 228 7.00 7.29 3.08
N ARG A 229 7.50 6.07 2.86
CA ARG A 229 8.90 5.85 2.49
C ARG A 229 9.28 6.48 1.13
N MET A 230 8.32 6.51 0.21
CA MET A 230 8.48 7.00 -1.16
C MET A 230 7.16 7.64 -1.58
N GLY A 231 7.22 8.67 -2.44
CA GLY A 231 6.02 9.25 -3.02
C GLY A 231 5.39 8.34 -4.09
N ALA A 232 4.15 8.62 -4.47
CA ALA A 232 3.38 7.80 -5.40
C ALA A 232 3.97 7.80 -6.82
N PHE A 233 4.46 8.94 -7.30
CA PHE A 233 5.01 9.07 -8.66
C PHE A 233 6.34 8.33 -8.77
N GLU A 234 7.25 8.52 -7.82
CA GLU A 234 8.53 7.82 -7.70
C GLU A 234 8.33 6.30 -7.55
N LEU A 235 7.35 5.90 -6.74
CA LEU A 235 7.07 4.49 -6.49
C LEU A 235 6.53 3.81 -7.74
N THR A 236 5.60 4.43 -8.47
CA THR A 236 5.08 3.87 -9.72
C THR A 236 6.14 3.81 -10.81
N ASP A 237 7.08 4.76 -10.87
CA ASP A 237 8.23 4.69 -11.79
C ASP A 237 9.24 3.59 -11.42
N LEU A 238 9.38 3.28 -10.13
CA LEU A 238 10.21 2.18 -9.66
C LEU A 238 9.59 0.82 -9.96
N ILE A 239 8.28 0.67 -9.72
CA ILE A 239 7.51 -0.55 -10.03
C ILE A 239 7.45 -0.76 -11.55
N GLY A 240 7.25 0.32 -12.29
CA GLY A 240 6.94 0.34 -13.70
C GLY A 240 5.48 0.72 -13.92
N GLN A 241 5.24 1.74 -14.76
CA GLN A 241 3.89 2.26 -14.99
C GLN A 241 2.95 1.21 -15.59
N ASP A 242 3.45 0.40 -16.52
CA ASP A 242 2.72 -0.70 -17.16
C ASP A 242 2.26 -1.77 -16.16
N VAL A 243 3.12 -2.11 -15.19
CA VAL A 243 2.81 -3.07 -14.13
C VAL A 243 1.79 -2.50 -13.16
N ASN A 244 2.01 -1.26 -12.69
CA ASN A 244 1.10 -0.64 -11.73
C ASN A 244 -0.30 -0.40 -12.33
N GLU A 245 -0.36 0.11 -13.57
CA GLU A 245 -1.63 0.34 -14.28
C GLU A 245 -2.35 -0.99 -14.56
N SER A 246 -1.64 -2.04 -14.95
CA SER A 246 -2.22 -3.37 -15.17
C SER A 246 -2.89 -3.93 -13.92
N VAL A 247 -2.25 -3.80 -12.75
CA VAL A 247 -2.84 -4.21 -11.47
C VAL A 247 -4.07 -3.35 -11.13
N THR A 248 -4.00 -2.03 -11.33
CA THR A 248 -5.15 -1.14 -11.12
C THR A 248 -6.33 -1.54 -12.01
N HIS A 249 -6.09 -1.78 -13.30
CA HIS A 249 -7.11 -2.24 -14.25
C HIS A 249 -7.70 -3.59 -13.84
N SER A 250 -6.87 -4.54 -13.41
CA SER A 250 -7.32 -5.85 -12.97
C SER A 250 -8.25 -5.75 -11.76
N VAL A 251 -7.85 -5.01 -10.72
CA VAL A 251 -8.69 -4.77 -9.53
C VAL A 251 -10.00 -4.09 -9.92
N TRP A 252 -9.93 -3.05 -10.75
CA TRP A 252 -11.12 -2.31 -11.22
C TRP A 252 -12.10 -3.21 -11.99
N GLN A 253 -11.61 -3.99 -12.96
CA GLN A 253 -12.44 -4.92 -13.73
C GLN A 253 -13.05 -6.02 -12.86
N ALA A 254 -12.27 -6.56 -11.93
CA ALA A 254 -12.71 -7.62 -11.03
C ALA A 254 -13.73 -7.15 -9.99
N PHE A 255 -13.75 -5.85 -9.67
CA PHE A 255 -14.83 -5.21 -8.91
C PHE A 255 -15.97 -4.69 -9.80
N PHE A 256 -16.12 -5.21 -11.03
CA PHE A 256 -17.16 -4.79 -11.97
C PHE A 256 -17.16 -3.28 -12.23
N GLN A 257 -15.95 -2.72 -12.40
CA GLN A 257 -15.71 -1.31 -12.72
C GLN A 257 -16.15 -0.34 -11.61
N ASP A 258 -16.09 -0.76 -10.35
CA ASP A 258 -16.33 0.11 -9.20
C ASP A 258 -15.48 1.39 -9.26
N VAL A 259 -16.16 2.54 -9.20
CA VAL A 259 -15.57 3.87 -9.40
C VAL A 259 -14.41 4.18 -8.43
N ARG A 260 -14.37 3.52 -7.27
CA ARG A 260 -13.33 3.69 -6.25
C ARG A 260 -11.95 3.18 -6.69
N PHE A 261 -11.91 2.34 -7.74
CA PHE A 261 -10.68 1.77 -8.28
C PHE A 261 -10.37 2.26 -9.71
N THR A 262 -11.03 3.32 -10.17
CA THR A 262 -10.90 3.83 -11.54
C THR A 262 -9.43 4.15 -11.89
N PRO A 263 -8.88 3.61 -13.00
CA PRO A 263 -7.54 3.94 -13.49
C PRO A 263 -7.41 5.42 -13.90
N SER A 264 -6.18 5.97 -13.81
CA SER A 264 -5.87 7.36 -14.20
C SER A 264 -5.54 7.47 -15.69
N LEU A 265 -6.07 8.50 -16.35
CA LEU A 265 -5.73 8.82 -17.73
C LEU A 265 -4.30 9.36 -17.84
N ALA A 266 -3.80 10.07 -16.82
CA ALA A 266 -2.43 10.55 -16.79
C ALA A 266 -1.42 9.38 -16.75
N GLN A 267 -1.66 8.36 -15.92
CA GLN A 267 -0.86 7.15 -15.92
C GLN A 267 -0.94 6.40 -17.25
N ARG A 268 -2.15 6.25 -17.81
CA ARG A 268 -2.39 5.58 -19.10
C ARG A 268 -1.52 6.14 -20.22
N ARG A 269 -1.39 7.46 -20.30
CA ARG A 269 -0.55 8.13 -21.32
C ARG A 269 0.93 7.76 -21.20
N LEU A 270 1.45 7.53 -20.00
CA LEU A 270 2.83 7.08 -19.82
C LEU A 270 3.02 5.66 -20.35
N VAL A 271 2.07 4.77 -20.07
CA VAL A 271 2.11 3.38 -20.55
C VAL A 271 2.01 3.30 -22.06
N GLU A 272 1.03 4.01 -22.65
CA GLU A 272 0.81 4.03 -24.11
C GLU A 272 1.96 4.70 -24.88
N SER A 273 2.72 5.60 -24.24
CA SER A 273 3.91 6.23 -24.82
C SER A 273 5.22 5.48 -24.54
N GLY A 274 5.17 4.30 -23.89
CA GLY A 274 6.37 3.50 -23.59
C GLY A 274 7.23 4.07 -22.45
N ARG A 275 6.72 5.03 -21.67
CA ARG A 275 7.41 5.65 -20.54
C ARG A 275 7.11 4.89 -19.26
N HIS A 276 7.75 3.73 -19.10
CA HIS A 276 7.47 2.80 -18.01
C HIS A 276 8.32 3.03 -16.76
N GLY A 277 8.86 4.24 -16.55
CA GLY A 277 9.65 4.59 -15.38
C GLY A 277 11.13 4.22 -15.52
N ARG A 278 11.75 3.80 -14.41
CA ARG A 278 13.21 3.59 -14.32
C ARG A 278 13.75 2.59 -15.33
N LYS A 279 12.98 1.52 -15.60
CA LYS A 279 13.39 0.45 -16.52
C LYS A 279 13.50 0.91 -17.98
N THR A 280 12.83 2.00 -18.35
CA THR A 280 12.89 2.62 -19.68
C THR A 280 13.62 3.97 -19.67
N GLY A 281 14.23 4.36 -18.55
CA GLY A 281 14.90 5.65 -18.38
C GLY A 281 13.95 6.85 -18.29
N GLN A 282 12.64 6.66 -18.35
CA GLN A 282 11.65 7.73 -18.36
C GLN A 282 10.28 7.22 -17.89
N GLY A 283 9.66 7.94 -16.96
CA GLY A 283 8.27 7.79 -16.53
C GLY A 283 7.67 9.16 -16.22
N TRP A 284 7.21 9.36 -14.99
CA TRP A 284 6.91 10.69 -14.45
C TRP A 284 8.17 11.56 -14.37
N TYR A 285 9.29 10.94 -14.01
CA TYR A 285 10.60 11.57 -13.98
C TYR A 285 11.49 11.08 -15.12
N ASP A 286 12.48 11.91 -15.46
CA ASP A 286 13.59 11.52 -16.33
C ASP A 286 14.67 10.82 -15.49
N TYR A 287 15.15 9.67 -15.96
CA TYR A 287 16.19 8.86 -15.33
C TYR A 287 17.42 8.70 -16.24
N GLY A 288 17.55 9.53 -17.27
CA GLY A 288 18.75 9.62 -18.10
C GLY A 288 19.98 10.12 -17.31
N GLU A 289 21.18 9.86 -17.82
CA GLU A 289 22.44 10.18 -17.14
C GLU A 289 22.62 11.69 -16.83
N ALA A 290 22.00 12.57 -17.62
CA ALA A 290 22.04 14.02 -17.46
C ALA A 290 20.73 14.61 -16.89
N ALA A 291 19.82 13.77 -16.40
CA ALA A 291 18.54 14.22 -15.87
C ALA A 291 18.73 14.98 -14.55
N GLU A 292 18.24 16.22 -14.48
CA GLU A 292 18.10 16.93 -13.23
C GLU A 292 16.78 16.52 -12.57
N ARG A 293 16.85 16.17 -11.29
CA ARG A 293 15.65 15.80 -10.54
C ARG A 293 14.82 17.06 -10.30
N PRO A 294 13.52 17.07 -10.67
CA PRO A 294 12.66 18.20 -10.36
C PRO A 294 12.59 18.40 -8.84
N GLU A 295 12.81 19.63 -8.40
CA GLU A 295 12.69 20.01 -7.00
C GLU A 295 11.22 20.33 -6.68
N PRO A 296 10.73 19.95 -5.48
CA PRO A 296 9.38 20.29 -5.05
C PRO A 296 9.23 21.80 -4.87
N HIS A 297 8.03 22.32 -5.17
CA HIS A 297 7.67 23.69 -4.86
C HIS A 297 7.87 23.98 -3.38
N THR A 298 8.66 25.00 -3.07
CA THR A 298 8.92 25.46 -1.71
C THR A 298 8.76 26.98 -1.69
N ALA A 299 7.84 27.46 -0.86
CA ALA A 299 7.50 28.87 -0.74
C ALA A 299 8.68 29.69 -0.22
N GLU A 300 8.76 30.95 -0.66
CA GLU A 300 9.75 31.89 -0.17
C GLU A 300 9.61 32.13 1.34
N LYS A 301 10.68 32.65 1.96
CA LYS A 301 10.67 32.97 3.39
C LYS A 301 9.64 34.06 3.68
N ALA A 302 8.76 33.80 4.63
CA ALA A 302 7.77 34.73 5.13
C ALA A 302 7.99 35.02 6.62
N GLN A 303 7.49 36.17 7.07
CA GLN A 303 7.59 36.54 8.48
C GLN A 303 6.60 35.74 9.32
N ALA A 304 7.07 35.14 10.41
CA ALA A 304 6.20 34.44 11.35
C ALA A 304 5.21 35.41 12.01
N PRO A 305 3.95 35.00 12.24
CA PRO A 305 2.98 35.84 12.94
C PRO A 305 3.40 36.03 14.40
N ALA A 306 3.09 37.20 14.96
CA ALA A 306 3.44 37.51 16.35
C ALA A 306 2.63 36.67 17.36
N TYR A 307 1.41 36.29 16.98
CA TYR A 307 0.52 35.45 17.75
C TYR A 307 -0.40 34.66 16.82
N VAL A 308 -1.02 33.61 17.35
CA VAL A 308 -2.19 32.95 16.76
C VAL A 308 -3.30 32.88 17.80
N VAL A 309 -4.55 32.95 17.36
CA VAL A 309 -5.71 32.66 18.21
C VAL A 309 -6.19 31.24 17.91
N VAL A 310 -6.39 30.43 18.93
CA VAL A 310 -6.92 29.06 18.80
C VAL A 310 -8.39 29.10 19.13
N GLU A 311 -9.20 28.61 18.20
CA GLU A 311 -10.64 28.42 18.38
C GLU A 311 -10.94 26.91 18.29
N GLY A 312 -11.60 26.37 19.31
CA GLY A 312 -11.95 24.94 19.39
C GLY A 312 -10.78 23.97 19.58
N ASP A 313 -11.05 22.68 19.35
CA ASP A 313 -10.06 21.60 19.40
C ASP A 313 -9.50 21.30 18.01
N LEU A 314 -8.19 21.49 17.80
CA LEU A 314 -7.46 21.19 16.56
C LEU A 314 -7.39 19.68 16.22
N GLY A 315 -7.90 18.80 17.08
CA GLY A 315 -8.04 17.38 16.82
C GLY A 315 -6.69 16.74 16.46
N PRO A 316 -6.55 16.14 15.26
CA PRO A 316 -5.29 15.55 14.79
C PRO A 316 -4.10 16.53 14.78
N ALA A 317 -4.37 17.84 14.71
CA ALA A 317 -3.36 18.89 14.66
C ALA A 317 -3.08 19.54 16.03
N SER A 318 -3.62 19.01 17.13
CA SER A 318 -3.41 19.52 18.49
C SER A 318 -1.92 19.63 18.91
N GLU A 319 -1.05 18.79 18.36
CA GLU A 319 0.40 18.87 18.61
C GLU A 319 1.02 20.19 18.10
N LEU A 320 0.41 20.86 17.12
CA LEU A 320 0.88 22.16 16.64
C LEU A 320 0.94 23.20 17.75
N LEU A 321 0.04 23.16 18.74
CA LEU A 321 0.05 24.11 19.85
C LEU A 321 1.35 24.04 20.66
N ALA A 322 1.91 22.85 20.85
CA ALA A 322 3.20 22.71 21.51
C ALA A 322 4.32 23.30 20.66
N LEU A 323 4.35 22.98 19.36
CA LEU A 323 5.36 23.47 18.42
C LEU A 323 5.33 24.99 18.28
N ILE A 324 4.14 25.59 18.24
CA ILE A 324 3.95 27.04 18.15
C ILE A 324 4.50 27.75 19.39
N ARG A 325 4.25 27.20 20.59
CA ARG A 325 4.84 27.71 21.84
C ARG A 325 6.37 27.57 21.85
N GLU A 326 6.89 26.42 21.41
CA GLU A 326 8.33 26.17 21.31
C GLU A 326 9.03 27.12 20.33
N ALA A 327 8.35 27.53 19.25
CA ALA A 327 8.83 28.52 18.30
C ALA A 327 8.75 29.98 18.81
N GLY A 328 8.24 30.19 20.03
CA GLY A 328 8.14 31.52 20.64
C GLY A 328 6.97 32.38 20.12
N ILE A 329 6.01 31.78 19.41
CA ILE A 329 4.81 32.47 18.93
C ILE A 329 3.75 32.45 20.04
N GLN A 330 3.16 33.61 20.34
CA GLN A 330 2.16 33.70 21.39
C GLN A 330 0.87 32.98 20.97
N ILE A 331 0.35 32.11 21.83
CA ILE A 331 -0.98 31.52 21.65
C ILE A 331 -1.98 32.31 22.48
N ARG A 332 -3.10 32.69 21.87
CA ARG A 332 -4.28 33.25 22.53
C ARG A 332 -5.40 32.23 22.38
N GLU A 333 -6.20 32.05 23.42
CA GLU A 333 -7.35 31.16 23.41
C GLU A 333 -8.61 32.03 23.37
N ASP A 334 -9.54 31.68 22.49
CA ASP A 334 -10.89 32.24 22.50
C ASP A 334 -11.84 31.18 23.09
N GLU A 335 -12.67 31.59 24.05
CA GLU A 335 -13.65 30.72 24.71
C GLU A 335 -14.95 30.61 23.89
N GLU A 336 -15.11 31.40 22.81
CA GLU A 336 -16.27 31.31 21.94
C GLU A 336 -16.13 30.16 20.92
N ASP A 337 -17.09 29.24 20.92
CA ASP A 337 -17.12 28.07 20.03
C ASP A 337 -17.61 28.44 18.63
N HIS A 338 -16.67 28.84 17.75
CA HIS A 338 -16.94 29.18 16.34
C HIS A 338 -16.38 28.16 15.34
N GLY A 339 -16.01 26.95 15.81
CA GLY A 339 -15.40 25.88 15.02
C GLY A 339 -13.87 25.75 15.20
N THR A 340 -13.32 24.61 14.76
CA THR A 340 -11.90 24.25 14.91
C THR A 340 -11.00 24.98 13.92
N ARG A 341 -10.23 25.99 14.38
CA ARG A 341 -9.28 26.72 13.52
C ARG A 341 -8.22 27.49 14.29
N LEU A 342 -7.20 27.95 13.56
CA LEU A 342 -6.27 28.99 14.00
C LEU A 342 -6.62 30.30 13.28
N VAL A 343 -6.75 31.40 14.02
CA VAL A 343 -6.92 32.74 13.45
C VAL A 343 -5.59 33.50 13.50
N LEU A 344 -5.19 34.03 12.35
CA LEU A 344 -3.95 34.76 12.13
C LEU A 344 -4.14 36.27 12.41
N PRO A 345 -3.06 37.04 12.67
CA PRO A 345 -3.15 38.48 12.90
C PRO A 345 -3.85 39.27 11.78
N SER A 346 -3.78 38.81 10.53
CA SER A 346 -4.52 39.37 9.40
C SER A 346 -6.04 39.29 9.55
N GLY A 347 -6.54 38.44 10.44
CA GLY A 347 -7.95 38.03 10.54
C GLY A 347 -8.29 36.82 9.68
N GLY A 348 -7.36 36.35 8.85
CA GLY A 348 -7.53 35.14 8.06
C GLY A 348 -7.41 33.87 8.91
N GLN A 349 -7.97 32.79 8.39
CA GLN A 349 -8.14 31.54 9.13
C GLN A 349 -7.27 30.44 8.53
N LEU A 350 -6.76 29.58 9.40
CA LEU A 350 -5.94 28.43 9.05
C LEU A 350 -6.64 27.16 9.59
N VAL A 351 -7.01 26.27 8.69
CA VAL A 351 -7.88 25.12 8.97
C VAL A 351 -7.21 23.83 8.50
N LEU A 352 -7.30 22.75 9.28
CA LEU A 352 -6.82 21.43 8.86
C LEU A 352 -7.71 20.91 7.73
N ALA A 353 -7.11 20.29 6.72
CA ALA A 353 -7.86 19.69 5.61
C ALA A 353 -9.01 18.79 6.09
N ASP A 354 -10.24 19.17 5.73
CA ASP A 354 -11.51 18.57 6.18
C ASP A 354 -12.42 18.12 5.02
N GLY A 355 -11.91 18.17 3.78
CA GLY A 355 -12.66 17.80 2.58
C GLY A 355 -13.36 18.96 1.88
N GLN A 356 -13.31 20.17 2.44
CA GLN A 356 -13.82 21.40 1.81
C GLN A 356 -12.72 22.12 1.02
N THR A 357 -13.10 23.19 0.32
CA THR A 357 -12.20 24.03 -0.48
C THR A 357 -12.15 25.46 0.05
N SER A 358 -11.01 26.12 -0.11
CA SER A 358 -10.81 27.49 0.38
C SER A 358 -11.66 28.52 -0.37
N VAL A 359 -12.05 28.25 -1.61
CA VAL A 359 -12.96 29.12 -2.40
C VAL A 359 -14.36 29.26 -1.78
N GLU A 360 -14.76 28.33 -0.90
CA GLU A 360 -16.06 28.38 -0.22
C GLU A 360 -16.12 29.44 0.88
N PHE A 361 -14.95 29.92 1.33
CA PHE A 361 -14.82 30.76 2.48
C PHE A 361 -14.05 32.04 2.18
N ARG A 362 -14.29 33.04 3.01
CA ARG A 362 -13.53 34.29 2.95
C ARG A 362 -12.25 34.14 3.76
N ASP A 363 -11.12 34.25 3.08
CA ASP A 363 -9.80 34.36 3.69
C ASP A 363 -9.40 33.16 4.56
N VAL A 364 -9.61 31.95 4.03
CA VAL A 364 -9.23 30.67 4.64
C VAL A 364 -8.06 30.06 3.88
N VAL A 365 -7.07 29.60 4.62
CA VAL A 365 -5.98 28.74 4.15
C VAL A 365 -6.17 27.36 4.77
N TYR A 366 -6.19 26.31 3.96
CA TYR A 366 -6.10 24.95 4.46
C TYR A 366 -4.64 24.54 4.62
N PHE A 367 -4.33 23.77 5.66
CA PHE A 367 -3.09 23.02 5.76
C PHE A 367 -3.37 21.52 5.78
N ASP A 368 -2.50 20.75 5.12
CA ASP A 368 -2.68 19.31 4.99
C ASP A 368 -2.33 18.58 6.29
N LEU A 369 -2.79 17.35 6.40
CA LEU A 369 -2.43 16.45 7.48
C LEU A 369 -0.93 16.13 7.46
N ALA A 370 -0.26 16.30 8.60
CA ALA A 370 0.97 15.58 8.89
C ALA A 370 0.67 14.41 9.81
N LEU A 371 1.20 13.22 9.49
CA LEU A 371 1.04 12.06 10.37
C LEU A 371 1.80 12.23 11.69
N ASP A 372 2.83 13.07 11.72
CA ASP A 372 3.60 13.44 12.90
C ASP A 372 4.15 14.86 12.68
N TYR A 373 3.48 15.86 13.25
CA TYR A 373 3.83 17.27 13.01
C TYR A 373 5.21 17.63 13.54
N ARG A 374 5.70 16.94 14.57
CA ARG A 374 7.03 17.18 15.13
C ARG A 374 8.12 16.68 14.19
N ARG A 375 7.95 15.49 13.61
CA ARG A 375 8.93 14.89 12.68
C ARG A 375 8.81 15.37 11.25
N ALA A 376 7.64 15.86 10.84
CA ALA A 376 7.42 16.34 9.48
C ALA A 376 8.42 17.45 9.13
N THR A 377 8.99 17.42 7.93
CA THR A 377 9.91 18.48 7.45
C THR A 377 9.25 19.43 6.46
N ARG A 378 8.05 19.08 5.98
CA ARG A 378 7.28 19.87 5.03
C ARG A 378 5.79 19.85 5.38
N ILE A 379 5.09 20.92 5.04
CA ILE A 379 3.63 21.00 5.10
C ILE A 379 3.09 21.58 3.79
N ALA A 380 1.91 21.14 3.39
CA ALA A 380 1.21 21.71 2.25
C ALA A 380 0.18 22.72 2.73
N LEU A 381 0.09 23.87 2.04
CA LEU A 381 -0.96 24.85 2.20
C LEU A 381 -1.79 24.95 0.92
N SER A 382 -3.09 25.14 1.06
CA SER A 382 -4.00 25.38 -0.05
C SER A 382 -4.80 26.64 0.21
N ALA A 383 -4.88 27.49 -0.79
CA ALA A 383 -5.56 28.77 -0.72
C ALA A 383 -6.18 29.10 -2.08
N SER A 384 -7.33 29.76 -2.05
CA SER A 384 -8.02 30.20 -3.24
C SER A 384 -7.36 31.46 -3.79
N GLN A 385 -7.60 31.76 -5.06
CA GLN A 385 -7.13 33.00 -5.68
C GLN A 385 -7.66 34.27 -4.99
N ASP A 386 -8.76 34.16 -4.24
CA ASP A 386 -9.41 35.26 -3.52
C ASP A 386 -8.95 35.37 -2.06
N THR A 387 -8.09 34.44 -1.59
CA THR A 387 -7.50 34.48 -0.25
C THR A 387 -6.50 35.62 -0.16
N ALA A 388 -6.49 36.37 0.96
CA ALA A 388 -5.63 37.53 1.08
C ALA A 388 -4.14 37.09 1.07
N PRO A 389 -3.27 37.76 0.28
CA PRO A 389 -1.84 37.43 0.26
C PRO A 389 -1.17 37.51 1.64
N ALA A 390 -1.67 38.40 2.51
CA ALA A 390 -1.20 38.52 3.88
C ALA A 390 -1.46 37.24 4.69
N THR A 391 -2.64 36.64 4.55
CA THR A 391 -3.04 35.41 5.24
C THR A 391 -2.18 34.23 4.79
N VAL A 392 -1.95 34.08 3.48
CA VAL A 392 -1.04 33.05 2.95
C VAL A 392 0.40 33.25 3.45
N ALA A 393 0.88 34.49 3.50
CA ALA A 393 2.22 34.80 3.99
C ALA A 393 2.36 34.52 5.50
N GLU A 394 1.37 34.88 6.32
CA GLU A 394 1.37 34.59 7.75
C GLU A 394 1.29 33.08 8.04
N ALA A 395 0.45 32.34 7.30
CA ALA A 395 0.39 30.88 7.39
C ALA A 395 1.72 30.23 7.00
N THR A 396 2.35 30.72 5.91
CA THR A 396 3.66 30.27 5.46
C THR A 396 4.73 30.54 6.53
N GLY A 397 4.77 31.77 7.06
CA GLY A 397 5.74 32.17 8.08
C GLY A 397 5.57 31.40 9.38
N LEU A 398 4.33 31.07 9.76
CA LEU A 398 4.01 30.22 10.91
C LEU A 398 4.71 28.87 10.78
N PHE A 399 4.42 28.10 9.72
CA PHE A 399 5.00 26.77 9.56
C PHE A 399 6.51 26.79 9.31
N GLN A 400 7.05 27.82 8.66
CA GLN A 400 8.49 28.01 8.54
C GLN A 400 9.17 28.23 9.91
N ALA A 401 8.54 28.97 10.83
CA ALA A 401 9.03 29.10 12.20
C ALA A 401 8.97 27.79 12.99
N LEU A 402 8.07 26.87 12.62
CA LEU A 402 8.03 25.49 13.15
C LEU A 402 9.08 24.57 12.49
N GLY A 403 9.96 25.12 11.65
CA GLY A 403 11.03 24.40 10.98
C GLY A 403 10.56 23.57 9.79
N LYS A 404 9.45 23.95 9.13
CA LYS A 404 8.90 23.25 7.97
C LYS A 404 9.19 23.99 6.68
N ASP A 405 9.54 23.26 5.64
CA ASP A 405 9.35 23.71 4.26
C ASP A 405 7.85 23.81 3.98
N VAL A 406 7.43 24.81 3.19
CA VAL A 406 6.02 25.04 2.90
C VAL A 406 5.79 24.90 1.41
N SER A 407 4.89 24.00 1.01
CA SER A 407 4.43 23.88 -0.37
C SER A 407 3.03 24.47 -0.49
N VAL A 408 2.89 25.63 -1.14
CA VAL A 408 1.56 26.13 -1.51
C VAL A 408 1.11 25.41 -2.78
N ILE A 409 -0.07 24.78 -2.73
CA ILE A 409 -0.68 24.04 -3.82
C ILE A 409 -2.01 24.68 -4.22
N GLY A 410 -2.57 24.27 -5.36
CA GLY A 410 -3.88 24.71 -5.81
C GLY A 410 -5.02 24.34 -4.85
N ASP A 411 -6.16 25.00 -5.01
CA ASP A 411 -7.36 24.76 -4.20
C ASP A 411 -7.99 23.41 -4.54
N VAL A 412 -7.71 22.39 -3.73
CA VAL A 412 -8.18 21.00 -3.93
C VAL A 412 -8.72 20.42 -2.62
N PRO A 413 -9.95 19.86 -2.62
CA PRO A 413 -10.56 19.37 -1.40
C PRO A 413 -9.80 18.16 -0.83
N GLY A 414 -9.66 18.12 0.50
CA GLY A 414 -8.95 17.05 1.21
C GLY A 414 -7.44 16.99 0.95
N MET A 415 -6.87 17.98 0.23
CA MET A 415 -5.44 18.17 0.00
C MET A 415 -4.72 16.92 -0.55
N ILE A 416 -3.61 16.45 0.00
CA ILE A 416 -2.85 15.30 -0.52
C ILE A 416 -2.82 14.16 0.50
N VAL A 417 -2.30 14.40 1.69
CA VAL A 417 -2.15 13.37 2.73
C VAL A 417 -3.50 13.00 3.31
N ALA A 418 -4.31 14.01 3.68
CA ALA A 418 -5.58 13.80 4.35
C ALA A 418 -6.54 12.94 3.49
N ARG A 419 -6.79 13.31 2.23
CA ARG A 419 -7.62 12.51 1.30
C ARG A 419 -7.07 11.11 1.07
N THR A 420 -5.75 10.96 0.96
CA THR A 420 -5.12 9.67 0.70
C THR A 420 -5.33 8.72 1.88
N VAL A 421 -5.04 9.19 3.10
CA VAL A 421 -5.19 8.39 4.32
C VAL A 421 -6.65 8.06 4.57
N ALA A 422 -7.57 9.02 4.42
CA ALA A 422 -9.00 8.77 4.61
C ALA A 422 -9.54 7.70 3.65
N ARG A 423 -9.15 7.73 2.37
CA ARG A 423 -9.54 6.69 1.40
C ARG A 423 -8.96 5.31 1.73
N ILE A 424 -7.73 5.25 2.23
CA ILE A 424 -7.11 3.99 2.68
C ILE A 424 -7.88 3.41 3.88
N VAL A 425 -8.22 4.26 4.86
CA VAL A 425 -9.01 3.88 6.04
C VAL A 425 -10.39 3.36 5.63
N ASP A 426 -11.09 4.04 4.72
CA ASP A 426 -12.40 3.61 4.22
C ASP A 426 -12.36 2.22 3.56
N LEU A 427 -11.39 2.00 2.66
CA LEU A 427 -11.24 0.69 2.01
C LEU A 427 -10.86 -0.41 3.00
N ALA A 428 -10.11 -0.11 4.05
CA ALA A 428 -9.80 -1.06 5.11
C ALA A 428 -11.06 -1.46 5.90
N HIS A 429 -11.89 -0.50 6.30
CA HIS A 429 -13.18 -0.79 6.94
C HIS A 429 -14.11 -1.60 6.04
N ASP A 430 -14.21 -1.26 4.74
CA ASP A 430 -15.01 -2.01 3.77
C ASP A 430 -14.48 -3.45 3.59
N ALA A 431 -13.16 -3.66 3.64
CA ALA A 431 -12.56 -4.99 3.59
C ALA A 431 -12.92 -5.85 4.81
N VAL A 432 -12.81 -5.30 6.03
CA VAL A 432 -13.19 -6.00 7.26
C VAL A 432 -14.68 -6.34 7.27
N ALA A 433 -15.54 -5.37 6.93
CA ALA A 433 -16.99 -5.58 6.93
C ALA A 433 -17.44 -6.64 5.93
N LYS A 434 -16.66 -6.87 4.87
CA LYS A 434 -16.89 -7.93 3.87
C LYS A 434 -16.21 -9.25 4.22
N GLY A 435 -15.59 -9.38 5.39
CA GLY A 435 -14.92 -10.59 5.83
C GLY A 435 -13.65 -10.92 5.04
N VAL A 436 -12.98 -9.91 4.49
CA VAL A 436 -11.74 -10.13 3.73
C VAL A 436 -10.60 -10.55 4.64
N ALA A 437 -10.38 -9.81 5.73
CA ALA A 437 -9.32 -10.06 6.69
C ALA A 437 -9.65 -9.36 8.02
N THR A 438 -8.87 -9.65 9.07
CA THR A 438 -8.99 -8.96 10.37
C THR A 438 -8.37 -7.57 10.31
N GLU A 439 -8.71 -6.69 11.27
CA GLU A 439 -8.08 -5.37 11.40
C GLU A 439 -6.55 -5.50 11.59
N GLU A 440 -6.11 -6.45 12.42
CA GLU A 440 -4.69 -6.70 12.71
C GLU A 440 -3.92 -7.21 11.47
N ASP A 441 -4.52 -8.13 10.72
CA ASP A 441 -3.93 -8.63 9.47
C ASP A 441 -3.80 -7.52 8.43
N ILE A 442 -4.80 -6.63 8.33
CA ILE A 442 -4.74 -5.47 7.42
C ILE A 442 -3.64 -4.51 7.84
N ASP A 443 -3.56 -4.13 9.12
CA ASP A 443 -2.50 -3.26 9.63
C ASP A 443 -1.11 -3.88 9.39
N THR A 444 -0.97 -5.19 9.58
CA THR A 444 0.26 -5.93 9.33
C THR A 444 0.62 -5.98 7.85
N ALA A 445 -0.36 -6.27 6.99
CA ALA A 445 -0.19 -6.35 5.55
C ALA A 445 0.27 -5.01 4.96
N MET A 446 -0.34 -3.91 5.36
CA MET A 446 0.02 -2.59 4.83
C MET A 446 1.39 -2.12 5.31
N ARG A 447 1.76 -2.38 6.57
CA ARG A 447 3.10 -2.05 7.09
C ARG A 447 4.20 -2.89 6.43
N LEU A 448 3.98 -4.18 6.22
CA LEU A 448 5.02 -5.10 5.75
C LEU A 448 5.06 -5.26 4.23
N GLY A 449 3.92 -5.15 3.56
CA GLY A 449 3.80 -5.34 2.10
C GLY A 449 4.19 -4.09 1.32
N VAL A 450 3.83 -2.91 1.81
CA VAL A 450 4.06 -1.62 1.12
C VAL A 450 4.80 -0.58 1.97
N ASN A 451 5.31 -0.96 3.14
CA ASN A 451 6.09 -0.09 4.04
C ASN A 451 5.34 1.17 4.46
N TYR A 452 4.02 1.06 4.70
CA TYR A 452 3.28 2.17 5.29
C TYR A 452 3.81 2.46 6.70
N PRO A 453 3.85 3.74 7.12
CA PRO A 453 4.38 4.11 8.43
C PRO A 453 3.50 3.60 9.57
N LEU A 454 2.19 3.46 9.33
CA LEU A 454 1.21 2.88 10.24
C LEU A 454 0.20 2.04 9.44
N GLY A 455 -0.47 1.13 10.13
CA GLY A 455 -1.63 0.43 9.58
C GLY A 455 -2.86 1.35 9.43
N PRO A 456 -3.81 1.06 8.52
CA PRO A 456 -5.03 1.85 8.36
C PRO A 456 -5.87 1.99 9.65
N PHE A 457 -5.97 0.95 10.47
CA PHE A 457 -6.72 1.03 11.73
C PHE A 457 -5.92 1.74 12.82
N GLU A 458 -4.58 1.67 12.79
CA GLU A 458 -3.72 2.53 13.61
C GLU A 458 -3.93 4.02 13.28
N TRP A 459 -4.03 4.37 11.98
CA TRP A 459 -4.39 5.73 11.56
C TRP A 459 -5.77 6.14 12.06
N CYS A 460 -6.78 5.30 11.87
CA CYS A 460 -8.14 5.60 12.33
C CYS A 460 -8.18 5.90 13.84
N ARG A 461 -7.50 5.08 14.66
CA ARG A 461 -7.40 5.30 16.11
C ARG A 461 -6.70 6.62 16.45
N ARG A 462 -5.66 6.99 15.70
CA ARG A 462 -4.86 8.21 15.96
C ARG A 462 -5.55 9.49 15.50
N LEU A 463 -6.21 9.46 14.34
CA LEU A 463 -6.82 10.63 13.71
C LEU A 463 -8.23 10.91 14.24
N GLY A 464 -8.80 9.95 14.96
CA GLY A 464 -10.15 10.06 15.48
C GLY A 464 -11.12 9.25 14.64
N ARG A 465 -12.09 8.69 15.36
CA ARG A 465 -13.02 7.69 14.85
C ARG A 465 -13.90 8.16 13.68
N VAL A 466 -14.30 9.43 13.71
CA VAL A 466 -15.18 10.04 12.69
C VAL A 466 -14.41 10.81 11.62
N TRP A 467 -13.12 11.11 11.84
CA TRP A 467 -12.33 11.98 10.97
C TRP A 467 -12.33 11.56 9.50
N ALA A 468 -12.07 10.28 9.22
CA ALA A 468 -12.05 9.79 7.85
C ALA A 468 -13.45 9.78 7.22
N HIS A 469 -14.50 9.58 8.01
CA HIS A 469 -15.87 9.63 7.52
C HIS A 469 -16.23 11.06 7.11
N ASP A 470 -16.03 12.02 8.02
CA ASP A 470 -16.46 13.41 7.83
C ASP A 470 -15.69 14.07 6.68
N LEU A 471 -14.38 13.82 6.57
CA LEU A 471 -13.57 14.28 5.44
C LEU A 471 -14.10 13.74 4.11
N LEU A 472 -14.41 12.44 4.05
CA LEU A 472 -14.90 11.80 2.82
C LEU A 472 -16.32 12.21 2.48
N GLU A 473 -17.16 12.51 3.47
CA GLU A 473 -18.50 13.06 3.26
C GLU A 473 -18.42 14.44 2.60
N GLU A 474 -17.64 15.36 3.15
CA GLU A 474 -17.43 16.69 2.57
C GLU A 474 -16.81 16.61 1.17
N LEU A 475 -15.81 15.75 0.99
CA LEU A 475 -15.17 15.51 -0.32
C LEU A 475 -16.16 14.93 -1.33
N SER A 476 -17.05 14.02 -0.91
CA SER A 476 -18.09 13.45 -1.78
C SER A 476 -19.16 14.46 -2.20
N LEU A 477 -19.38 15.52 -1.42
CA LEU A 477 -20.30 16.61 -1.80
C LEU A 477 -19.70 17.49 -2.90
N ARG A 478 -18.38 17.76 -2.88
CA ARG A 478 -17.68 18.56 -3.90
C ARG A 478 -17.35 17.74 -5.15
N GLU A 479 -17.03 16.45 -4.98
CA GLU A 479 -16.76 15.51 -6.07
C GLU A 479 -17.80 14.36 -6.09
N PRO A 480 -19.06 14.61 -6.53
CA PRO A 480 -20.18 13.66 -6.45
C PRO A 480 -20.12 12.55 -7.52
N SER A 481 -18.92 12.06 -7.83
CA SER A 481 -18.66 10.92 -8.73
C SER A 481 -18.98 9.56 -8.09
N GLY A 482 -19.21 9.54 -6.78
CA GLY A 482 -19.33 8.32 -5.96
C GLY A 482 -17.98 7.73 -5.53
N ARG A 483 -16.85 8.23 -6.05
CA ARG A 483 -15.50 7.76 -5.69
C ARG A 483 -15.17 7.98 -4.21
N TYR A 484 -15.65 9.07 -3.62
CA TYR A 484 -15.37 9.46 -2.23
C TYR A 484 -16.49 9.13 -1.26
N ALA A 485 -17.63 8.61 -1.75
CA ALA A 485 -18.74 8.25 -0.88
C ALA A 485 -18.26 7.29 0.22
N PRO A 486 -18.39 7.66 1.52
CA PRO A 486 -17.97 6.80 2.62
C PRO A 486 -18.65 5.43 2.54
N SER A 487 -17.91 4.36 2.77
CA SER A 487 -18.52 3.04 2.84
C SER A 487 -19.50 2.96 4.01
N LEU A 488 -20.52 2.10 3.86
CA LEU A 488 -21.44 1.82 4.97
C LEU A 488 -20.70 1.29 6.21
N ALA A 489 -19.55 0.62 6.01
CA ALA A 489 -18.71 0.14 7.09
C ALA A 489 -18.08 1.29 7.89
N LEU A 490 -17.50 2.27 7.20
CA LEU A 490 -16.93 3.47 7.82
C LEU A 490 -18.02 4.33 8.48
N TYR A 491 -19.17 4.52 7.80
CA TYR A 491 -20.33 5.20 8.38
C TYR A 491 -20.79 4.55 9.69
N ARG A 492 -20.98 3.22 9.70
CA ARG A 492 -21.34 2.48 10.91
C ARG A 492 -20.25 2.60 11.97
N HIS A 493 -18.97 2.53 11.58
CA HIS A 493 -17.86 2.68 12.50
C HIS A 493 -17.89 4.04 13.20
N GLY A 494 -18.12 5.14 12.50
CA GLY A 494 -18.26 6.48 13.10
C GLY A 494 -19.42 6.56 14.10
N HIS A 495 -20.57 5.94 13.78
CA HIS A 495 -21.82 6.08 14.55
C HIS A 495 -22.05 5.02 15.63
N ALA A 496 -21.30 3.92 15.67
CA ALA A 496 -21.53 2.77 16.55
C ALA A 496 -21.43 2.99 18.09
N ALA A 497 -21.21 4.20 18.64
CA ALA A 497 -21.10 4.37 20.10
C ALA A 497 -21.18 5.83 20.63
N ASP A 498 -22.31 6.51 20.40
CA ASP A 498 -22.93 7.35 21.44
C ASP A 498 -23.84 6.52 22.36
N LYS A 499 -24.04 5.23 22.05
CA LYS A 499 -25.04 4.37 22.72
C LYS A 499 -24.53 3.62 23.96
N ARG A 500 -23.23 3.67 24.27
CA ARG A 500 -22.68 3.00 25.48
C ARG A 500 -22.48 3.92 26.68
N GLU A 501 -22.60 5.23 26.50
CA GLU A 501 -22.60 6.22 27.60
C GLU A 501 -24.01 6.61 28.05
N GLY A 502 -25.05 6.09 27.38
CA GLY A 502 -26.47 6.39 27.63
C GLY A 502 -27.26 5.31 28.40
N THR A 503 -26.61 4.32 29.00
CA THR A 503 -27.29 3.37 29.92
C THR A 503 -26.56 3.32 31.26
N SER A 504 -26.96 4.26 32.12
CA SER A 504 -27.15 4.20 33.58
C SER A 504 -26.12 3.45 34.43
#